data_AF-A0A7S1J4W0-F1
#
_entry.id   AF-A0A7S1J4W0-F1
#
_cell.length_a   1.000
_cell.length_b   1.000
_cell.length_c   1.000
_cell.angle_alpha   90.00
_cell.angle_beta   90.00
_cell.angle_gamma   90.00
#
_symmetry.space_group_name_H-M   'P 1'
#
loop_
_entity.id
_entity.type
_entity.pdbx_description
1 polymer ?
#
loop_
_entity_poly.entity_id
_entity_poly.type
_entity_poly.pdbx_seq_one_letter_code
_entity_poly.pdbx_strand_id
1 'polypeptide(L)'
;MPDGATCWSDSMCKSNLCKGNLNGVERGTCTATLPAGAACTQNEQCYNKSCSRVQAGSDSLQCCPNGSMLYWGYNYCKAMPDGATCWSDSMCKSNLCKGNLNGVERGTCTATLPAGAACTQNEQCYNKSCSRVQAGSDSLQCCPNGSMLYWGYNYCK
;
A
#
# COMPACT_ATOMS: atom_id res chain seq x y z
N MET A 1 19.77 22.53 12.50
CA MET A 1 20.72 22.09 13.52
C MET A 1 21.11 20.63 13.27
N PRO A 2 22.35 20.23 13.59
CA PRO A 2 22.80 18.84 13.46
C PRO A 2 22.12 17.94 14.50
N ASP A 3 22.20 16.63 14.28
CA ASP A 3 21.72 15.65 15.25
C ASP A 3 22.49 15.79 16.57
N GLY A 4 21.80 15.59 17.69
CA GLY A 4 22.32 15.82 19.04
C GLY A 4 22.22 17.27 19.54
N ALA A 5 21.89 18.24 18.68
CA ALA A 5 21.70 19.62 19.11
C ALA A 5 20.38 19.82 19.88
N THR A 6 20.38 20.68 20.87
CA THR A 6 19.15 21.10 21.57
C THR A 6 18.24 21.89 20.65
N CYS A 7 16.94 21.59 20.68
CA CYS A 7 15.93 22.24 19.83
C CYS A 7 14.65 22.54 20.62
N TRP A 8 13.84 23.47 20.11
CA TRP A 8 12.50 23.80 20.63
C TRP A 8 11.40 23.37 19.66
N SER A 9 11.66 23.37 18.35
CA SER A 9 10.73 22.86 17.33
C SER A 9 11.42 21.92 16.35
N ASP A 10 10.62 21.08 15.69
CA ASP A 10 11.06 20.17 14.64
C ASP A 10 11.80 20.90 13.51
N SER A 11 11.29 22.07 13.10
CA SER A 11 11.86 22.88 12.03
C SER A 11 13.27 23.40 12.33
N MET A 12 13.73 23.36 13.59
CA MET A 12 15.11 23.69 13.94
C MET A 12 16.08 22.59 13.51
N CYS A 13 15.62 21.36 13.37
CA CYS A 13 16.44 20.19 13.10
C CYS A 13 16.53 19.93 11.60
N LYS A 14 17.72 19.53 11.11
CA LYS A 14 17.90 19.17 9.69
C LYS A 14 16.97 18.01 9.28
N SER A 15 16.71 17.10 10.21
CA SER A 15 15.79 15.96 10.07
C SER A 15 14.31 16.32 10.16
N ASN A 16 13.96 17.55 10.53
CA ASN A 16 12.61 17.96 10.94
C ASN A 16 12.04 17.13 12.11
N LEU A 17 12.89 16.69 13.03
CA LEU A 17 12.47 15.94 14.22
C LEU A 17 13.24 16.42 15.47
N CYS A 18 12.51 17.03 16.39
CA CYS A 18 12.98 17.48 17.70
C CYS A 18 12.39 16.57 18.79
N LYS A 19 13.10 15.49 19.13
CA LYS A 19 12.59 14.48 20.06
C LYS A 19 12.48 15.06 21.48
N GLY A 20 11.31 14.87 22.10
CA GLY A 20 11.07 15.22 23.50
C GLY A 20 10.77 16.71 23.75
N ASN A 21 10.51 17.52 22.71
CA ASN A 21 10.19 18.94 22.88
C ASN A 21 8.75 19.23 23.33
N LEU A 22 7.88 18.22 23.41
CA LEU A 22 6.46 18.37 23.75
C LEU A 22 5.78 19.53 23.00
N ASN A 23 5.96 19.61 21.68
CA ASN A 23 5.45 20.70 20.83
C ASN A 23 5.93 22.12 21.25
N GLY A 24 7.14 22.22 21.80
CA GLY A 24 7.77 23.49 22.18
C GLY A 24 7.59 23.88 23.65
N VAL A 25 6.96 23.03 24.46
CA VAL A 25 6.87 23.23 25.92
C VAL A 25 8.21 22.96 26.61
N GLU A 26 9.00 22.04 26.07
CA GLU A 26 10.31 21.66 26.61
C GLU A 26 11.40 21.70 25.53
N ARG A 27 12.66 21.74 25.98
CA ARG A 27 13.81 21.58 25.09
C ARG A 27 13.96 20.11 24.72
N GLY A 28 13.86 19.82 23.43
CA GLY A 28 14.16 18.51 22.86
C GLY A 28 15.58 18.41 22.34
N THR A 29 15.85 17.31 21.63
CA THR A 29 17.10 17.07 20.93
C THR A 29 16.83 16.71 19.47
N CYS A 30 17.57 17.30 18.55
CA CYS A 30 17.50 16.95 17.14
C CYS A 30 17.95 15.51 16.94
N THR A 31 17.12 14.71 16.27
CA THR A 31 17.46 13.30 15.99
C THR A 31 17.23 12.99 14.52
N ALA A 32 18.06 12.11 13.96
CA ALA A 32 17.82 11.57 12.62
C ALA A 32 16.44 10.91 12.54
N THR A 33 15.79 11.04 11.38
CA THR A 33 14.59 10.27 11.06
C THR A 33 14.99 8.84 10.65
N LEU A 34 14.07 7.92 10.88
CA LEU A 34 14.21 6.51 10.57
C LEU A 34 13.99 6.25 9.07
N PRO A 35 14.78 5.34 8.48
CA PRO A 35 14.62 4.94 7.09
C PRO A 35 13.37 4.07 6.89
N ALA A 36 12.98 3.86 5.63
CA ALA A 36 11.89 2.94 5.30
C ALA A 36 12.15 1.52 5.84
N GLY A 37 11.10 0.86 6.35
CA GLY A 37 11.16 -0.47 6.94
C GLY A 37 11.65 -0.51 8.40
N ALA A 38 12.19 0.59 8.94
CA ALA A 38 12.55 0.66 10.35
C ALA A 38 11.30 0.62 11.24
N ALA A 39 11.41 -0.06 12.38
CA ALA A 39 10.35 -0.06 13.40
C ALA A 39 10.14 1.34 13.96
N CYS A 40 8.89 1.73 14.17
CA CYS A 40 8.52 3.07 14.64
C CYS A 40 7.34 2.99 15.60
N THR A 41 7.06 4.09 16.30
CA THR A 41 5.92 4.23 17.21
C THR A 41 5.07 5.46 16.89
N GLN A 42 5.67 6.45 16.22
CA GLN A 42 5.03 7.71 15.83
C GLN A 42 5.44 8.08 14.42
N ASN A 43 4.56 8.80 13.71
CA ASN A 43 4.77 9.19 12.32
C ASN A 43 6.04 10.00 12.15
N GLU A 44 6.26 10.96 13.03
CA GLU A 44 7.33 11.97 13.01
C GLU A 44 8.72 11.33 13.06
N GLN A 45 8.82 10.09 13.57
CA GLN A 45 10.07 9.34 13.57
C GLN A 45 10.52 8.94 12.17
N CYS A 46 9.59 8.77 11.23
CA CYS A 46 9.87 8.30 9.88
C CYS A 46 10.20 9.48 8.96
N TYR A 47 11.15 9.27 8.03
CA TYR A 47 11.55 10.31 7.07
C TYR A 47 10.35 10.89 6.28
N ASN A 48 9.36 10.05 5.96
CA ASN A 48 8.16 10.43 5.23
C ASN A 48 6.91 10.58 6.12
N LYS A 49 7.10 10.71 7.43
CA LYS A 49 6.03 10.91 8.41
C LYS A 49 4.94 9.82 8.37
N SER A 50 5.32 8.58 8.08
CA SER A 50 4.38 7.49 7.87
C SER A 50 4.78 6.23 8.65
N CYS A 51 4.34 6.15 9.91
CA CYS A 51 4.51 5.00 10.76
C CYS A 51 3.22 4.18 10.80
N SER A 52 3.20 3.00 10.20
CA SER A 52 1.95 2.24 10.05
C SER A 52 2.15 0.73 10.01
N ARG A 53 1.05 -0.01 10.09
CA ARG A 53 1.06 -1.47 10.08
C ARG A 53 1.50 -2.01 8.73
N VAL A 54 2.41 -2.97 8.74
CA VAL A 54 2.96 -3.54 7.49
C VAL A 54 2.04 -4.56 6.84
N GLN A 55 1.08 -5.10 7.58
CA GLN A 55 0.07 -6.04 7.07
C GLN A 55 -1.18 -6.03 7.95
N ALA A 56 -2.30 -6.50 7.39
CA ALA A 56 -3.55 -6.68 8.10
C ALA A 56 -3.41 -7.68 9.25
N GLY A 57 -4.01 -7.35 10.41
CA GLY A 57 -3.96 -8.19 11.62
C GLY A 57 -2.63 -8.19 12.37
N SER A 58 -1.67 -7.33 12.01
CA SER A 58 -0.43 -7.11 12.76
C SER A 58 -0.50 -5.81 13.56
N ASP A 59 0.12 -5.79 14.74
CA ASP A 59 0.38 -4.57 15.51
C ASP A 59 1.79 -4.00 15.30
N SER A 60 2.60 -4.64 14.47
CA SER A 60 3.95 -4.16 14.15
C SER A 60 3.86 -2.94 13.24
N LEU A 61 4.42 -1.81 13.72
CA LEU A 61 4.50 -0.56 12.99
C LEU A 61 5.90 -0.38 12.38
N GLN A 62 5.94 0.07 11.13
CA GLN A 62 7.18 0.43 10.45
C GLN A 62 7.01 1.71 9.63
N CYS A 63 8.15 2.34 9.32
CA CYS A 63 8.21 3.48 8.41
C CYS A 63 7.89 3.01 6.98
N CYS A 64 6.67 3.30 6.51
CA CYS A 64 6.18 2.78 5.24
C CYS A 64 6.79 3.51 4.06
N PRO A 65 7.54 2.88 3.14
CA PRO A 65 8.21 3.59 2.04
C PRO A 65 7.25 4.39 1.15
N ASN A 66 6.06 3.87 0.90
CA ASN A 66 5.08 4.43 -0.04
C ASN A 66 3.95 5.17 0.65
N GLY A 67 4.19 5.62 1.88
CA GLY A 67 3.17 6.21 2.75
C GLY A 67 2.19 5.18 3.28
N SER A 68 1.10 5.69 3.85
CA SER A 68 0.10 4.89 4.55
C SER A 68 -1.31 5.21 4.10
N MET A 69 -2.25 4.34 4.44
CA MET A 69 -3.68 4.52 4.24
C MET A 69 -4.45 4.15 5.49
N LEU A 70 -5.52 4.91 5.75
CA LEU A 70 -6.47 4.62 6.82
C LEU A 70 -7.45 3.55 6.36
N TYR A 71 -7.63 2.52 7.18
CA TYR A 71 -8.61 1.46 6.97
C TYR A 71 -9.17 1.02 8.33
N TRP A 72 -10.48 1.14 8.52
CA TRP A 72 -11.17 0.82 9.79
C TRP A 72 -10.49 1.39 11.05
N GLY A 73 -10.08 2.66 10.99
CA GLY A 73 -9.44 3.35 12.12
C GLY A 73 -7.96 3.05 12.33
N TYR A 74 -7.36 2.17 11.52
CA TYR A 74 -5.94 1.85 11.58
C TYR A 74 -5.20 2.27 10.32
N ASN A 75 -3.97 2.76 10.48
CA ASN A 75 -3.09 3.05 9.35
C ASN A 75 -2.30 1.79 8.94
N TYR A 76 -2.25 1.55 7.64
CA TYR A 76 -1.49 0.47 7.01
C TYR A 76 -0.55 1.03 5.94
N CYS A 77 0.62 0.40 5.78
CA CYS A 77 1.53 0.74 4.69
C CYS A 77 0.88 0.49 3.33
N LYS A 78 1.10 1.41 2.38
CA LYS A 78 0.74 1.21 0.98
C LYS A 78 1.78 0.37 0.24
N ALA A 79 1.38 -0.16 -0.90
CA ALA A 79 2.21 -0.97 -1.79
C ALA A 79 2.89 -2.14 -1.05
N MET A 80 2.11 -2.84 -0.24
CA MET A 80 2.51 -4.09 0.40
C MET A 80 2.94 -5.10 -0.67
N PRO A 81 4.01 -5.89 -0.40
CA PRO A 81 4.50 -6.90 -1.34
C PRO A 81 3.51 -8.06 -1.47
N ASP A 82 3.67 -8.85 -2.53
CA ASP A 82 2.90 -10.07 -2.71
C ASP A 82 3.13 -11.05 -1.54
N GLY A 83 2.09 -11.76 -1.14
CA GLY A 83 2.07 -12.60 0.05
C GLY A 83 1.72 -11.88 1.36
N ALA A 84 1.75 -10.54 1.40
CA ALA A 84 1.33 -9.79 2.58
C ALA A 84 -0.18 -9.94 2.84
N THR A 85 -0.57 -10.03 4.11
CA THR A 85 -1.99 -10.02 4.49
C THR A 85 -2.54 -8.61 4.33
N CYS A 86 -3.71 -8.48 3.70
CA CYS A 86 -4.30 -7.18 3.37
C CYS A 86 -5.80 -7.16 3.68
N TRP A 87 -6.35 -5.96 3.83
CA TRP A 87 -7.81 -5.76 3.92
C TRP A 87 -8.40 -5.16 2.64
N SER A 88 -7.64 -4.31 1.95
CA SER A 88 -8.10 -3.61 0.73
C SER A 88 -7.12 -3.84 -0.41
N ASP A 89 -7.63 -3.93 -1.64
CA ASP A 89 -6.86 -3.94 -2.88
C ASP A 89 -5.79 -2.83 -2.88
N SER A 90 -6.18 -1.63 -2.45
CA SER A 90 -5.32 -0.44 -2.43
C SER A 90 -4.12 -0.53 -1.47
N MET A 91 -4.08 -1.53 -0.59
CA MET A 91 -2.92 -1.78 0.27
C MET A 91 -1.79 -2.44 -0.52
N CYS A 92 -2.13 -3.26 -1.51
CA CYS A 92 -1.18 -4.09 -2.25
C CYS A 92 -0.50 -3.31 -3.38
N LYS A 93 0.77 -3.62 -3.65
CA LYS A 93 1.50 -3.05 -4.79
C LYS A 93 0.80 -3.33 -6.13
N SER A 94 0.16 -4.49 -6.24
CA SER A 94 -0.58 -4.95 -7.41
C SER A 94 -2.02 -4.40 -7.51
N ASN A 95 -2.49 -3.67 -6.50
CA ASN A 95 -3.91 -3.33 -6.33
C ASN A 95 -4.86 -4.54 -6.30
N LEU A 96 -4.38 -5.70 -5.83
CA LEU A 96 -5.18 -6.92 -5.70
C LEU A 96 -4.96 -7.57 -4.33
N CYS A 97 -6.00 -7.55 -3.51
CA CYS A 97 -6.06 -8.23 -2.23
C CYS A 97 -6.96 -9.46 -2.34
N LYS A 98 -6.41 -10.58 -2.81
CA LYS A 98 -7.19 -11.78 -3.13
C LYS A 98 -7.85 -12.36 -1.88
N GLY A 99 -9.16 -12.60 -1.95
CA GLY A 99 -9.92 -13.24 -0.88
C GLY A 99 -10.34 -12.29 0.25
N ASN A 100 -10.25 -10.97 0.06
CA ASN A 100 -10.66 -10.00 1.10
C ASN A 100 -12.18 -9.76 1.18
N LEU A 101 -12.99 -10.38 0.32
CA LEU A 101 -14.43 -10.16 0.21
C LEU A 101 -14.83 -8.67 0.26
N ASN A 102 -14.21 -7.84 -0.59
CA ASN A 102 -14.41 -6.38 -0.62
C ASN A 102 -14.10 -5.67 0.72
N GLY A 103 -13.20 -6.23 1.52
CA GLY A 103 -12.76 -5.68 2.79
C GLY A 103 -13.52 -6.17 4.02
N VAL A 104 -14.38 -7.18 3.87
CA VAL A 104 -15.02 -7.84 5.02
C VAL A 104 -14.08 -8.88 5.65
N GLU A 105 -13.18 -9.46 4.86
CA GLU A 105 -12.23 -10.48 5.30
C GLU A 105 -10.78 -10.09 4.99
N ARG A 106 -9.84 -10.78 5.63
CA ARG A 106 -8.42 -10.62 5.32
C ARG A 106 -8.11 -11.41 4.06
N GLY A 107 -7.56 -10.72 3.08
CA GLY A 107 -7.02 -11.32 1.86
C GLY A 107 -5.50 -11.40 1.88
N THR A 108 -4.94 -11.73 0.72
CA THR A 108 -3.50 -11.78 0.48
C THR A 108 -3.15 -11.00 -0.78
N CYS A 109 -2.16 -10.10 -0.67
CA CYS A 109 -1.64 -9.37 -1.81
C CYS A 109 -1.10 -10.36 -2.84
N THR A 110 -1.57 -10.26 -4.08
CA THR A 110 -1.22 -11.20 -5.14
C THR A 110 -0.85 -10.43 -6.40
N ALA A 111 0.17 -10.90 -7.12
CA ALA A 111 0.54 -10.33 -8.41
C ALA A 111 -0.63 -10.41 -9.41
N THR A 112 -0.81 -9.35 -10.19
CA THR A 112 -1.72 -9.37 -11.34
C THR A 112 -1.03 -10.01 -12.54
N LEU A 113 -1.80 -10.72 -13.35
CA LEU A 113 -1.40 -11.29 -14.62
C LEU A 113 -1.18 -10.20 -15.68
N PRO A 114 -0.18 -10.36 -16.55
CA PRO A 114 0.08 -9.44 -17.66
C PRO A 114 -0.97 -9.58 -18.77
N ALA A 115 -1.01 -8.61 -19.68
CA ALA A 115 -1.87 -8.69 -20.87
C ALA A 115 -1.56 -9.94 -21.71
N GLY A 116 -2.60 -10.58 -22.24
CA GLY A 116 -2.54 -11.84 -22.99
C GLY A 116 -2.43 -13.11 -22.13
N ALA A 117 -2.17 -13.00 -20.82
CA ALA A 117 -2.15 -14.16 -19.94
C ALA A 117 -3.55 -14.76 -19.79
N ALA A 118 -3.62 -16.09 -19.73
CA ALA A 118 -4.87 -16.79 -19.45
C ALA A 118 -5.38 -16.43 -18.04
N CYS A 119 -6.68 -16.16 -17.93
CA CYS A 119 -7.30 -15.74 -16.68
C CYS A 119 -8.66 -16.41 -16.51
N THR A 120 -9.21 -16.31 -15.30
CA THR A 120 -10.55 -16.84 -14.96
C THR A 120 -11.44 -15.79 -14.32
N GLN A 121 -10.84 -14.76 -13.72
CA GLN A 121 -11.52 -13.65 -13.07
C GLN A 121 -10.86 -12.35 -13.47
N ASN A 122 -11.67 -11.30 -13.52
CA ASN A 122 -11.24 -9.95 -13.90
C ASN A 122 -10.10 -9.47 -13.00
N GLU A 123 -10.24 -9.66 -11.69
CA GLU A 123 -9.35 -9.18 -10.64
C GLU A 123 -7.92 -9.71 -10.79
N GLN A 124 -7.74 -10.86 -11.46
CA GLN A 124 -6.41 -11.40 -11.75
C GLN A 124 -5.64 -10.52 -12.73
N CYS A 125 -6.31 -9.80 -13.62
CA CYS A 125 -5.69 -9.02 -14.67
C CYS A 125 -5.33 -7.61 -14.17
N TYR A 126 -4.19 -7.09 -14.62
CA TYR A 126 -3.72 -5.75 -14.26
C TYR A 126 -4.78 -4.64 -14.50
N ASN A 127 -5.56 -4.76 -15.58
CA ASN A 127 -6.62 -3.81 -15.93
C ASN A 127 -8.04 -4.30 -15.56
N LYS A 128 -8.12 -5.29 -14.66
CA LYS A 128 -9.38 -5.89 -14.20
C LYS A 128 -10.28 -6.38 -15.35
N SER A 129 -9.69 -6.87 -16.45
CA SER A 129 -10.42 -7.25 -17.67
C SER A 129 -9.99 -8.61 -18.19
N CYS A 130 -10.72 -9.64 -17.79
CA CYS A 130 -10.54 -11.03 -18.19
C CYS A 130 -11.66 -11.44 -19.16
N SER A 131 -11.37 -11.46 -20.45
CA SER A 131 -12.40 -11.64 -21.48
C SER A 131 -11.93 -12.45 -22.67
N ARG A 132 -12.86 -12.79 -23.55
CA ARG A 132 -12.60 -13.58 -24.76
C ARG A 132 -11.83 -12.75 -25.77
N VAL A 133 -10.85 -13.35 -26.44
CA VAL A 133 -10.09 -12.65 -27.50
C VAL A 133 -10.81 -12.66 -28.85
N GLN A 134 -11.68 -13.63 -29.10
CA GLN A 134 -12.40 -13.77 -30.36
C GLN A 134 -13.74 -14.50 -30.18
N ALA A 135 -14.68 -14.23 -31.09
CA ALA A 135 -15.95 -14.93 -31.15
C ALA A 135 -15.75 -16.45 -31.33
N GLY A 136 -16.51 -17.25 -30.60
CA GLY A 136 -16.42 -18.72 -30.64
C GLY A 136 -15.29 -19.34 -29.81
N SER A 137 -14.47 -18.55 -29.10
CA SER A 137 -13.47 -19.06 -28.16
C SER A 137 -13.94 -18.96 -26.72
N ASP A 138 -13.84 -20.06 -25.96
CA ASP A 138 -14.04 -20.09 -24.50
C ASP A 138 -12.79 -19.66 -23.71
N SER A 139 -11.66 -19.46 -24.36
CA SER A 139 -10.45 -18.97 -23.68
C SER A 139 -10.61 -17.51 -23.26
N LEU A 140 -10.38 -17.25 -21.98
CA LEU A 140 -10.31 -15.92 -21.42
C LEU A 140 -8.85 -15.51 -21.24
N GLN A 141 -8.54 -14.27 -21.59
CA GLN A 141 -7.23 -13.67 -21.39
C GLN A 141 -7.36 -12.27 -20.79
N CYS A 142 -6.30 -11.83 -20.12
CA CYS A 142 -6.19 -10.47 -19.65
C CYS A 142 -6.08 -9.53 -20.85
N CYS A 143 -7.12 -8.75 -21.10
CA CYS A 143 -7.15 -7.89 -22.27
C CYS A 143 -6.13 -6.77 -22.13
N PRO A 144 -5.49 -6.29 -23.20
CA PRO A 144 -4.61 -5.13 -23.12
C PRO A 144 -5.39 -3.82 -22.87
N ASN A 145 -6.48 -3.61 -23.61
CA ASN A 145 -7.23 -2.34 -23.63
C ASN A 145 -8.62 -2.44 -22.96
N GLY A 146 -8.77 -3.39 -22.04
CA GLY A 146 -10.02 -3.65 -21.36
C GLY A 146 -10.99 -4.50 -22.16
N SER A 147 -12.26 -4.51 -21.77
CA SER A 147 -13.29 -5.36 -22.38
C SER A 147 -14.48 -4.59 -22.95
N MET A 148 -15.13 -5.18 -23.96
CA MET A 148 -16.41 -4.76 -24.53
C MET A 148 -17.45 -5.86 -24.36
N LEU A 149 -18.69 -5.49 -24.06
CA LEU A 149 -19.82 -6.42 -24.05
C LEU A 149 -20.41 -6.52 -25.46
N TYR A 150 -20.48 -7.72 -26.00
CA TYR A 150 -21.12 -8.00 -27.29
C TYR A 150 -21.93 -9.30 -27.19
N TRP A 151 -23.23 -9.22 -27.48
CA TRP A 151 -24.14 -10.37 -27.43
C TRP A 151 -24.08 -11.20 -26.13
N GLY A 152 -23.97 -10.51 -24.99
CA GLY A 152 -23.93 -11.16 -23.66
C GLY A 152 -22.57 -11.73 -23.26
N TYR A 153 -21.54 -11.59 -24.09
CA TYR A 153 -20.18 -12.01 -23.77
C TYR A 153 -19.22 -10.82 -23.75
N ASN A 154 -18.25 -10.86 -22.83
CA ASN A 154 -17.17 -9.87 -22.80
C ASN A 154 -16.05 -10.32 -23.74
N TYR A 155 -15.58 -9.39 -24.57
CA TYR A 155 -14.46 -9.55 -25.48
C TYR A 155 -13.38 -8.50 -25.22
N CYS A 156 -12.13 -8.81 -25.53
CA CYS A 156 -11.05 -7.83 -25.48
C CYS A 156 -11.25 -6.72 -26.53
N LYS A 157 -10.93 -5.49 -26.12
CA LYS A 157 -10.88 -4.30 -26.99
C LYS A 157 -9.52 -4.12 -27.64
#